data_AF-Q2EEP3-F1
#
_entry.id   AF-Q2EEP3-F1
#
_cell.length_a   1.000
_cell.length_b   1.000
_cell.length_c   1.000
_cell.angle_alpha   90.00
_cell.angle_beta   90.00
_cell.angle_gamma   90.00
#
_symmetry.space_group_name_H-M   'P 1'
#
loop_
_entity.id
_entity.type
_entity.pdbx_description
1 polymer ?
#
loop_
_entity_poly.entity_id
_entity_poly.type
_entity_poly.pdbx_seq_one_letter_code
_entity_poly.pdbx_strand_id
1 'polypeptide(L)'
;MEVENHETKLVIMEPSADIKHHLFAFSRSTKADENVLKSPVFGFCLVTEVDLEKRTMSILCPQRTIPSKVLVFSDITHLDDQIKR
;
A
#
# COMPACT_ATOMS: atom_id res chain seq x y z
N MET A 1 22.15 5.45 -27.45
CA MET A 1 21.96 5.13 -26.03
C MET A 1 20.50 4.77 -25.89
N GLU A 2 20.19 3.48 -25.72
CA GLU A 2 18.84 3.10 -25.33
C GLU A 2 18.64 3.59 -23.90
N VAL A 3 17.67 4.47 -23.71
CA VAL A 3 17.28 4.94 -22.37
C VAL A 3 16.52 3.78 -21.75
N GLU A 4 17.07 3.16 -20.71
CA GLU A 4 16.32 2.15 -19.96
C GLU A 4 15.06 2.81 -19.37
N ASN A 5 13.89 2.36 -19.80
CA ASN A 5 12.62 2.84 -19.26
C ASN A 5 12.39 2.20 -17.88
N HIS A 6 12.48 3.00 -16.82
CA HIS A 6 12.27 2.57 -15.43
C HIS A 6 10.86 2.89 -14.90
N GLU A 7 9.95 3.40 -15.73
CA GLU A 7 8.58 3.80 -15.32
C GLU A 7 7.78 2.64 -14.71
N THR A 8 8.03 1.40 -15.17
CA THR A 8 7.31 0.19 -14.70
C THR A 8 8.11 -0.62 -13.69
N LYS A 9 9.24 -0.11 -13.21
CA LYS A 9 10.11 -0.84 -12.28
C LYS A 9 9.47 -0.89 -10.90
N LEU A 10 9.39 -2.08 -10.31
CA LEU A 10 8.93 -2.25 -8.94
C LEU A 10 9.98 -1.69 -7.95
N VAL A 11 9.54 -0.88 -7.00
CA VAL A 11 10.38 -0.33 -5.93
C VAL A 11 9.82 -0.78 -4.58
N ILE A 12 10.70 -1.34 -3.74
CA ILE A 12 10.35 -1.69 -2.36
C ILE A 12 10.40 -0.43 -1.52
N MET A 13 9.30 -0.13 -0.83
CA MET A 13 9.19 1.02 0.04
C MET A 13 9.43 0.60 1.49
N GLU A 14 10.26 1.38 2.18
CA GLU A 14 10.38 1.29 3.63
C GLU A 14 9.21 2.04 4.30
N PRO A 15 8.72 1.58 5.47
CA PRO A 15 7.69 2.32 6.20
C PRO A 15 8.20 3.72 6.60
N SER A 16 7.50 4.76 6.14
CA SER A 16 7.77 6.16 6.51
C SER A 16 6.50 6.86 6.98
N ALA A 17 6.63 8.06 7.55
CA ALA A 17 5.47 8.88 7.89
C ALA A 17 4.68 9.34 6.65
N ASP A 18 5.32 9.36 5.48
CA ASP A 18 4.75 9.86 4.23
C ASP A 18 3.65 8.95 3.69
N ILE A 19 3.59 7.68 4.11
CA ILE A 19 2.54 6.75 3.68
C ILE A 19 1.20 7.00 4.40
N LYS A 20 1.17 7.89 5.40
CA LYS A 20 -0.06 8.21 6.14
C LYS A 20 -1.07 8.86 5.20
N HIS A 21 -2.34 8.46 5.33
CA HIS A 21 -3.45 8.88 4.47
C HIS A 21 -3.41 8.38 3.03
N HIS A 22 -2.41 7.61 2.62
CA HIS A 22 -2.39 6.99 1.30
C HIS A 22 -3.24 5.72 1.25
N LEU A 23 -3.82 5.47 0.07
CA LEU A 23 -4.44 4.19 -0.25
C LEU A 23 -3.37 3.16 -0.58
N PHE A 24 -3.61 1.92 -0.15
CA PHE A 24 -2.82 0.76 -0.54
C PHE A 24 -3.73 -0.32 -1.10
N ALA A 25 -3.29 -0.95 -2.19
CA ALA A 25 -4.00 -2.07 -2.79
C ALA A 25 -3.45 -3.41 -2.28
N PHE A 26 -4.33 -4.36 -1.97
CA PHE A 26 -3.94 -5.73 -1.68
C PHE A 26 -3.74 -6.51 -2.98
N SER A 27 -2.49 -6.70 -3.40
CA SER A 27 -2.19 -7.44 -4.64
C SER A 27 -2.55 -8.92 -4.52
N ARG A 28 -3.01 -9.53 -5.62
CA ARG A 28 -3.16 -11.00 -5.71
C ARG A 28 -1.83 -11.72 -5.91
N SER A 29 -0.75 -11.01 -6.22
CA SER A 29 0.58 -11.60 -6.20
C SER A 29 0.95 -12.03 -4.78
N THR A 30 1.54 -13.21 -4.64
CA THR A 30 1.98 -13.75 -3.34
C THR A 30 3.35 -13.20 -2.92
N LYS A 31 4.08 -12.57 -3.84
CA LYS A 31 5.42 -11.99 -3.63
C LYS A 31 5.48 -10.58 -4.20
N ALA A 32 6.32 -9.75 -3.59
CA ALA A 32 6.63 -8.41 -4.09
C ALA A 32 7.66 -8.48 -5.23
N ASP A 33 7.22 -9.00 -6.38
CA ASP A 33 8.02 -9.18 -7.59
C ASP A 33 7.33 -8.55 -8.82
N GLU A 34 7.91 -8.72 -10.00
CA GLU A 34 7.41 -8.15 -11.26
C GLU A 34 5.96 -8.54 -11.59
N ASN A 35 5.43 -9.64 -11.03
CA ASN A 35 4.05 -10.04 -11.23
C ASN A 35 3.06 -9.04 -10.61
N VAL A 36 3.48 -8.29 -9.58
CA VAL A 36 2.66 -7.24 -8.94
C VAL A 36 2.16 -6.24 -9.98
N LEU A 37 3.00 -5.89 -10.97
CA LEU A 37 2.69 -4.89 -11.99
C LEU A 37 1.43 -5.20 -12.80
N LYS A 38 1.13 -6.49 -13.03
CA LYS A 38 -0.01 -6.95 -13.85
C LYS A 38 -1.05 -7.75 -13.06
N SER A 39 -0.81 -7.99 -11.78
CA SER A 39 -1.71 -8.76 -10.94
C SER A 39 -2.95 -7.93 -10.57
N PRO A 40 -4.16 -8.49 -10.66
CA PRO A 40 -5.35 -7.86 -10.07
C PRO A 40 -5.19 -7.70 -8.55
N VAL A 41 -6.08 -6.90 -7.97
CA VAL A 41 -6.12 -6.67 -6.52
C VAL A 41 -7.34 -7.34 -5.89
N PHE A 42 -7.28 -7.62 -4.59
CA PHE A 42 -8.45 -8.04 -3.81
C PHE A 42 -9.32 -6.84 -3.42
N GLY A 43 -8.70 -5.70 -3.17
CA GLY A 43 -9.33 -4.47 -2.72
C GLY A 43 -8.29 -3.48 -2.22
N PHE A 44 -8.75 -2.45 -1.52
CA PHE A 44 -7.92 -1.37 -1.00
C PHE A 44 -8.09 -1.21 0.51
N CYS A 45 -7.08 -0.66 1.16
CA CYS A 45 -7.14 -0.13 2.51
C CYS A 45 -6.59 1.29 2.57
N LEU A 46 -7.04 2.06 3.55
CA LEU A 46 -6.51 3.38 3.85
C LEU A 46 -5.59 3.31 5.06
N VAL A 47 -4.38 3.86 4.97
CA VAL A 47 -3.49 4.01 6.12
C VAL A 47 -3.94 5.24 6.93
N THR A 48 -4.42 5.01 8.15
CA THR A 48 -4.96 6.08 9.01
C THR A 48 -3.91 6.61 9.98
N GLU A 49 -3.05 5.74 10.50
CA GLU A 49 -1.95 6.10 11.40
C GLU A 49 -0.73 5.23 11.14
N VAL A 50 0.45 5.80 11.37
CA VAL A 50 1.74 5.13 11.25
C VAL A 50 2.50 5.34 12.56
N ASP A 51 2.76 4.26 13.28
CA ASP A 51 3.55 4.24 14.50
C ASP A 51 4.90 3.59 14.20
N LEU A 52 5.89 4.44 13.91
CA LEU A 52 7.25 4.01 13.55
C LEU A 52 8.01 3.41 14.74
N GLU A 53 7.72 3.85 15.97
CA GLU A 53 8.36 3.31 17.18
C GLU A 53 7.92 1.87 17.44
N LYS A 54 6.62 1.60 17.34
CA LYS A 54 6.07 0.24 17.49
C LYS A 54 6.18 -0.60 16.22
N ARG A 55 6.58 -0.01 15.09
CA ARG A 55 6.61 -0.64 13.75
C ARG A 55 5.23 -1.20 13.36
N THR A 56 4.19 -0.42 13.62
CA THR A 56 2.81 -0.78 13.30
C THR A 56 2.11 0.33 12.54
N MET A 57 1.09 0.00 11.75
CA MET A 57 0.23 0.96 11.09
C MET A 57 -1.23 0.56 11.29
N SER A 58 -2.11 1.56 11.43
CA SER A 58 -3.55 1.37 11.54
C SER A 58 -4.18 1.53 10.17
N ILE A 59 -4.91 0.52 9.70
CA ILE A 59 -5.57 0.55 8.40
C ILE A 59 -7.09 0.47 8.54
N LEU A 60 -7.80 1.21 7.69
CA LEU A 60 -9.22 0.99 7.45
C LEU A 60 -9.38 -0.05 6.34
N CYS A 61 -10.03 -1.17 6.64
CA CYS A 61 -10.19 -2.30 5.73
C CYS A 61 -11.67 -2.74 5.66
N PRO A 62 -12.22 -3.07 4.47
CA PRO A 62 -13.59 -3.57 4.34
C PRO A 62 -13.87 -4.91 5.03
N GLN A 63 -12.81 -5.69 5.31
CA GLN A 63 -12.91 -7.05 5.87
C GLN A 63 -12.04 -7.21 7.12
N ARG A 64 -12.38 -8.20 7.96
CA ARG A 64 -11.76 -8.43 9.27
C ARG A 64 -10.26 -8.74 9.23
N THR A 65 -9.81 -9.50 8.23
CA THR A 65 -8.40 -9.90 8.07
C THR A 65 -7.90 -9.52 6.69
N ILE A 66 -6.63 -9.12 6.58
CA ILE A 66 -6.05 -8.73 5.29
C ILE A 66 -6.04 -9.91 4.30
N PRO A 67 -6.47 -9.70 3.04
CA PRO A 67 -6.51 -10.76 2.04
C PRO A 67 -5.14 -11.03 1.40
N SER A 68 -4.17 -10.12 1.53
CA SER A 68 -2.81 -10.26 1.01
C SER A 68 -1.79 -9.62 1.92
N LYS A 69 -0.55 -10.12 1.86
CA LYS A 69 0.62 -9.54 2.55
C LYS A 69 1.40 -8.55 1.67
N VAL A 70 1.06 -8.48 0.38
CA VAL A 70 1.68 -7.55 -0.57
C VAL A 70 0.77 -6.34 -0.74
N LEU A 71 1.22 -5.19 -0.24
CA LEU A 71 0.53 -3.91 -0.35
C LEU A 71 1.20 -3.07 -1.45
N VAL A 72 0.41 -2.49 -2.34
CA VAL A 72 0.87 -1.65 -3.45
C VAL A 72 0.47 -0.22 -3.18
N PHE A 73 1.44 0.69 -3.20
CA PHE A 73 1.24 2.11 -2.94
C PHE A 73 0.36 2.79 -4.00
N SER A 74 -0.47 3.74 -3.57
CA SER A 74 -1.18 4.68 -4.43
C SER A 74 -0.90 6.10 -3.95
N ASP A 75 -0.65 7.00 -4.90
CA ASP A 75 -0.44 8.43 -4.61
C ASP A 75 -1.73 9.14 -4.16
N ILE A 76 -2.87 8.47 -4.29
CA ILE A 76 -4.17 8.98 -3.84
C ILE A 76 -4.22 8.99 -2.32
N THR A 77 -4.48 10.17 -1.77
CA THR A 77 -4.66 10.39 -0.34
C THR A 77 -6.11 10.64 0.03
N HIS A 78 -6.50 10.20 1.24
CA HIS A 78 -7.80 10.49 1.82
C HIS A 78 -7.69 10.72 3.33
N LEU A 79 -8.23 11.85 3.79
CA LEU A 79 -8.41 12.11 5.22
C LEU A 79 -9.81 11.62 5.61
N ASP A 80 -9.85 10.59 6.46
CA ASP A 80 -11.11 10.07 6.98
C ASP A 80 -11.50 10.83 8.26
N ASP A 81 -12.32 11.87 8.09
CA ASP A 81 -12.81 12.72 9.18
C ASP A 81 -13.85 12.02 10.08
N GLN A 82 -14.28 10.80 9.73
CA GLN A 82 -15.33 10.08 10.46
C GLN A 82 -14.78 9.15 11.55
N ILE A 83 -13.46 8.93 11.63
CA ILE A 83 -12.86 8.16 12.71
C ILE A 83 -12.71 9.04 13.95
N LYS A 84 -13.81 9.26 14.67
CA LYS A 84 -13.76 9.67 16.08
C LYS A 84 -13.18 8.50 16.88
N ARG A 85 -11.90 8.56 17.21
CA ARG A 85 -11.23 7.62 18.12
C ARG A 85 -11.59 7.92 19.57
#